data_AF-A0A7Y7YDN7-F1
#
_entry.id   AF-A0A7Y7YDN7-F1
#
_cell.length_a   1.000
_cell.length_b   1.000
_cell.length_c   1.000
_cell.angle_alpha   90.00
_cell.angle_beta   90.00
_cell.angle_gamma   90.00
#
_symmetry.space_group_name_H-M   'P 1'
#
loop_
_entity.id
_entity.type
_entity.pdbx_description
1 polymer ?
#
loop_
_entity_poly.entity_id
_entity_poly.type
_entity_poly.pdbx_seq_one_letter_code
_entity_poly.pdbx_strand_id
1 'polypeptide(L)'
;METTGPECIYCKSYGPFDIEHVFPKGMGGDDQDFLLKDIVCEKCNNRFSALEGSLMRSSPLGLSRLINQTVSKGNEKSPQFNTTTNFVHDEESNSLLEAVYESGMKVTLLPQIIFKEKHLRFHAENSNELVNFISKLNTFFDHENLEIAFKKADQKCKIFVVDTYEWIDNTYHKTSSRLESKPPKKVIWFELHLTKGEQPNATPFEPRIYKRKQGQISLKVCSESDLSLYLRATRLNFNEGLNTEKASIREIKHPLILTEFTTNISEGDRAFAKMGINLIAHISGKEHAQDPAFDSIKSSILSGSPLLPMTMRAKNSDWASDKMLGTPPEGHHALMLSPAVLSDGTIGISFVAKIYGTDFGIALCQNAKKETLKEPYFILVNYNKHKIKVFKMNDYIKYSGAHNDTMIKAYIERYPIKLSKDFFK
;
A
#
# COMPACT_ATOMS: atom_id res chain seq x y z
N MET A 1 21.65 -11.95 39.08
CA MET A 1 21.18 -10.55 38.98
C MET A 1 19.80 -10.61 38.35
N GLU A 2 18.75 -10.41 39.14
CA GLU A 2 17.40 -10.27 38.59
C GLU A 2 17.32 -8.96 37.81
N THR A 3 17.11 -9.05 36.51
CA THR A 3 16.87 -7.88 35.66
C THR A 3 15.45 -7.38 35.91
N THR A 4 15.31 -6.39 36.79
CA THR A 4 14.01 -5.83 37.24
C THR A 4 13.39 -4.83 36.26
N GLY A 5 13.80 -4.83 35.00
CA GLY A 5 13.30 -3.92 33.97
C GLY A 5 12.00 -4.40 33.31
N PRO A 6 11.21 -3.51 32.70
CA PRO A 6 10.05 -3.92 31.91
C PRO A 6 10.51 -4.80 30.73
N GLU A 7 9.75 -5.85 30.42
CA GLU A 7 9.98 -6.69 29.24
C GLU A 7 9.09 -6.27 28.06
N CYS A 8 9.64 -6.36 26.85
CA CYS A 8 8.88 -6.17 25.62
C CYS A 8 7.81 -7.25 25.47
N ILE A 9 6.55 -6.88 25.18
CA ILE A 9 5.46 -7.85 25.06
C ILE A 9 5.66 -8.86 23.91
N TYR A 10 6.43 -8.48 22.89
CA TYR A 10 6.70 -9.29 21.70
C TYR A 10 7.91 -10.20 21.82
N CYS A 11 9.09 -9.63 22.10
CA CYS A 11 10.36 -10.39 22.08
C CYS A 11 10.98 -10.59 23.47
N LYS A 12 10.31 -10.14 24.54
CA LYS A 12 10.75 -10.27 25.94
C LYS A 12 12.08 -9.59 26.27
N SER A 13 12.65 -8.78 25.37
CA SER A 13 13.85 -7.98 25.65
C SER A 13 13.57 -6.85 26.65
N TYR A 14 14.58 -6.45 27.43
CA TYR A 14 14.51 -5.36 28.42
C TYR A 14 14.73 -3.94 27.87
N GLY A 15 14.68 -3.74 26.54
CA GLY A 15 14.74 -2.42 25.90
C GLY A 15 15.95 -2.22 24.96
N PRO A 16 16.24 -0.98 24.53
CA PRO A 16 15.50 0.25 24.87
C PRO A 16 14.03 0.22 24.39
N PHE A 17 13.17 0.95 25.08
CA PHE A 17 11.74 1.08 24.77
C PHE A 17 11.45 2.34 23.97
N ASP A 18 10.38 2.27 23.18
CA ASP A 18 9.87 3.40 22.40
C ASP A 18 8.34 3.47 22.56
N ILE A 19 7.76 4.60 22.16
CA ILE A 19 6.31 4.79 22.13
C ILE A 19 5.76 4.15 20.87
N GLU A 20 4.95 3.11 21.05
CA GLU A 20 4.33 2.41 19.93
C GLU A 20 2.83 2.76 19.80
N HIS A 21 2.36 2.95 18.56
CA HIS A 21 0.95 3.22 18.31
C HIS A 21 0.15 1.92 18.39
N VAL A 22 -1.01 1.99 19.06
CA VAL A 22 -1.93 0.85 19.13
C VAL A 22 -2.47 0.52 17.74
N PHE A 23 -2.89 1.56 17.01
CA PHE A 23 -3.35 1.49 15.63
C PHE A 23 -2.46 2.38 14.75
N PRO A 24 -2.09 1.98 13.52
CA PRO A 24 -1.14 2.73 12.71
C PRO A 24 -1.58 4.17 12.50
N LYS A 25 -0.72 5.13 12.84
CA LYS A 25 -0.97 6.56 12.64
C LYS A 25 -1.41 6.88 11.21
N GLY A 26 -0.76 6.26 10.22
CA GLY A 26 -1.08 6.48 8.81
C GLY A 26 -2.48 6.03 8.39
N MET A 27 -3.16 5.23 9.20
CA MET A 27 -4.54 4.75 9.01
C MET A 27 -5.51 5.39 10.01
N GLY A 28 -5.14 6.49 10.67
CA GLY A 28 -6.01 7.18 11.61
C GLY A 28 -5.76 6.91 13.08
N GLY A 29 -4.62 6.28 13.43
CA GLY A 29 -4.20 6.14 14.82
C GLY A 29 -4.22 7.48 15.57
N ASP A 30 -4.67 7.46 16.83
CA ASP A 30 -4.65 8.61 17.73
C ASP A 30 -3.26 8.74 18.39
N ASP A 31 -2.62 9.89 18.18
CA ASP A 31 -1.26 10.19 18.63
C ASP A 31 -1.15 10.58 20.12
N GLN A 32 -2.26 10.60 20.85
CA GLN A 32 -2.30 11.03 22.24
C GLN A 32 -2.72 9.89 23.15
N ASP A 33 -3.91 9.34 22.87
CA ASP A 33 -4.58 8.45 23.81
C ASP A 33 -4.32 6.97 23.49
N PHE A 34 -3.98 6.63 22.24
CA PHE A 34 -3.81 5.25 21.77
C PHE A 34 -2.34 4.88 21.55
N LEU A 35 -1.56 5.04 22.61
CA LEU A 35 -0.12 4.77 22.65
C LEU A 35 0.23 3.70 23.68
N LEU A 36 1.22 2.88 23.37
CA LEU A 36 1.86 1.91 24.26
C LEU A 36 3.23 2.45 24.68
N LYS A 37 3.36 2.90 25.92
CA LYS A 37 4.61 3.44 26.49
C LYS A 37 5.31 2.37 27.31
N ASP A 38 6.60 2.17 27.12
CA ASP A 38 7.43 1.19 27.87
C ASP A 38 6.94 -0.28 27.79
N ILE A 39 6.28 -0.61 26.67
CA ILE A 39 5.68 -1.93 26.39
C ILE A 39 6.35 -2.62 25.21
N VAL A 40 6.76 -1.87 24.19
CA VAL A 40 7.38 -2.39 22.95
C VAL A 40 8.79 -1.83 22.81
N CYS A 41 9.78 -2.72 22.63
CA CYS A 41 11.15 -2.27 22.43
C CYS A 41 11.35 -1.66 21.04
N GLU A 42 12.36 -0.79 20.92
CA GLU A 42 12.68 -0.06 19.68
C GLU A 42 12.89 -1.02 18.48
N LYS A 43 13.57 -2.14 18.70
CA LYS A 43 13.80 -3.17 17.67
C LYS A 43 12.50 -3.74 17.11
N CYS A 44 11.52 -4.00 17.96
CA CYS A 44 10.20 -4.48 17.52
C CYS A 44 9.43 -3.36 16.82
N ASN A 45 9.44 -2.15 17.39
CA ASN A 45 8.76 -0.99 16.81
C ASN A 45 9.24 -0.69 15.36
N ASN A 46 10.56 -0.64 15.16
CA ASN A 46 11.17 -0.44 13.86
C ASN A 46 10.75 -1.50 12.83
N ARG A 47 10.58 -2.75 13.29
CA ARG A 47 10.08 -3.83 12.43
C ARG A 47 8.61 -3.62 12.05
N PHE A 48 7.77 -3.21 12.99
CA PHE A 48 6.35 -2.98 12.74
C PHE A 48 6.12 -1.82 11.77
N SER A 49 6.91 -0.76 11.87
CA SER A 49 6.89 0.35 10.91
C SER A 49 7.08 -0.10 9.45
N ALA A 50 7.89 -1.13 9.19
CA ALA A 50 8.05 -1.70 7.86
C ALA A 50 6.82 -2.49 7.42
N LEU A 51 6.27 -3.34 8.30
CA LEU A 51 5.07 -4.14 8.03
C LEU A 51 3.85 -3.25 7.75
N GLU A 52 3.61 -2.25 8.61
CA GLU A 52 2.53 -1.28 8.43
C GLU A 52 2.73 -0.45 7.16
N GLY A 53 3.98 -0.09 6.84
CA GLY A 53 4.32 0.57 5.60
C GLY A 53 3.95 -0.25 4.35
N SER A 54 4.19 -1.56 4.39
CA SER A 54 3.81 -2.52 3.35
C SER A 54 2.29 -2.59 3.20
N LEU A 55 1.57 -2.76 4.32
CA LEU A 55 0.10 -2.76 4.35
C LEU A 55 -0.49 -1.45 3.78
N MET A 56 0.02 -0.29 4.21
CA MET A 56 -0.55 1.02 3.86
C MET A 56 -0.19 1.52 2.46
N ARG A 57 0.89 1.03 1.85
CA ARG A 57 1.41 1.55 0.58
C ARG A 57 1.49 0.51 -0.53
N SER A 58 1.56 -0.77 -0.23
CA SER A 58 1.85 -1.83 -1.21
C SER A 58 0.83 -2.97 -1.14
N SER A 59 -0.44 -2.67 -0.80
CA SER A 59 -1.51 -3.67 -0.71
C SER A 59 -2.84 -3.15 -1.28
N PRO A 60 -3.84 -4.01 -1.54
CA PRO A 60 -5.19 -3.57 -1.91
C PRO A 60 -5.80 -2.58 -0.90
N LEU A 61 -5.44 -2.70 0.38
CA LEU A 61 -5.85 -1.77 1.42
C LEU A 61 -5.20 -0.39 1.23
N GLY A 62 -3.96 -0.34 0.74
CA GLY A 62 -3.28 0.90 0.39
C GLY A 62 -3.99 1.67 -0.74
N LEU A 63 -4.54 0.97 -1.73
CA LEU A 63 -5.38 1.57 -2.77
C LEU A 63 -6.71 2.09 -2.19
N SER A 64 -7.38 1.27 -1.38
CA SER A 64 -8.61 1.66 -0.69
C SER A 64 -8.41 2.89 0.20
N ARG A 65 -7.23 2.99 0.83
CA ARG A 65 -6.80 4.15 1.59
C ARG A 65 -6.58 5.38 0.72
N LEU A 66 -5.97 5.23 -0.46
CA LEU A 66 -5.80 6.32 -1.42
C LEU A 66 -7.15 6.91 -1.86
N ILE A 67 -8.16 6.06 -2.04
CA ILE A 67 -9.55 6.45 -2.36
C ILE A 67 -10.20 7.22 -1.20
N ASN A 68 -10.19 6.64 -0.01
CA ASN A 68 -11.10 7.06 1.07
C ASN A 68 -10.48 8.06 2.07
N GLN A 69 -9.16 8.13 2.17
CA GLN A 69 -8.48 8.99 3.14
C GLN A 69 -7.87 10.20 2.46
N THR A 70 -8.24 11.39 2.92
CA THR A 70 -7.73 12.66 2.36
C THR A 70 -6.39 13.07 2.96
N VAL A 71 -6.15 12.72 4.24
CA VAL A 71 -4.97 13.15 5.01
C VAL A 71 -4.32 11.97 5.72
N SER A 72 -3.00 11.80 5.61
CA SER A 72 -2.27 10.65 6.18
C SER A 72 -1.45 10.95 7.44
N LYS A 73 -1.14 12.22 7.71
CA LYS A 73 -0.34 12.68 8.84
C LYS A 73 -0.71 14.14 9.12
N GLY A 74 -1.17 14.45 10.34
CA GLY A 74 -1.19 15.81 10.90
C GLY A 74 -1.41 16.93 9.87
N ASN A 75 -2.52 16.86 9.14
CA ASN A 75 -3.02 17.82 8.15
C ASN A 75 -2.25 18.10 6.84
N GLU A 76 -1.07 17.52 6.55
CA GLU A 76 -0.27 18.04 5.40
C GLU A 76 0.13 17.06 4.30
N LYS A 77 0.05 15.74 4.49
CA LYS A 77 0.49 14.78 3.46
C LYS A 77 -0.63 13.87 3.00
N SER A 78 -0.89 13.84 1.70
CA SER A 78 -1.79 12.86 1.07
C SER A 78 -1.26 11.43 1.25
N PRO A 79 -2.13 10.42 1.38
CA PRO A 79 -1.72 9.03 1.31
C PRO A 79 -0.90 8.73 0.06
N GLN A 80 0.07 7.83 0.22
CA GLN A 80 0.89 7.34 -0.88
C GLN A 80 0.56 5.88 -1.14
N PHE A 81 0.57 5.51 -2.41
CA PHE A 81 0.43 4.15 -2.88
C PHE A 81 1.61 3.83 -3.81
N ASN A 82 2.31 2.75 -3.53
CA ASN A 82 3.47 2.28 -4.26
C ASN A 82 3.00 1.37 -5.38
N THR A 83 3.12 1.87 -6.61
CA THR A 83 2.78 1.12 -7.82
C THR A 83 4.02 0.84 -8.63
N THR A 84 3.99 -0.26 -9.38
CA THR A 84 4.96 -0.57 -10.42
C THR A 84 4.63 0.24 -11.67
N THR A 85 3.36 0.26 -12.05
CA THR A 85 2.84 1.01 -13.20
C THR A 85 1.44 1.53 -12.91
N ASN A 86 1.10 2.66 -13.53
CA ASN A 86 -0.21 3.31 -13.48
C ASN A 86 -0.53 3.81 -14.89
N PHE A 87 -1.62 3.32 -15.45
CA PHE A 87 -2.10 3.77 -16.75
C PHE A 87 -3.55 4.18 -16.73
N VAL A 88 -3.88 5.21 -17.51
CA VAL A 88 -5.24 5.44 -18.00
C VAL A 88 -5.35 4.75 -19.36
N HIS A 89 -6.37 3.93 -19.56
CA HIS A 89 -6.69 3.40 -20.87
C HIS A 89 -7.48 4.46 -21.65
N ASP A 90 -6.89 4.94 -22.75
CA ASP A 90 -7.56 5.78 -23.72
C ASP A 90 -8.18 4.91 -24.81
N GLU A 91 -9.50 4.71 -24.72
CA GLU A 91 -10.26 3.86 -25.65
C GLU A 91 -10.21 4.37 -27.09
N GLU A 92 -10.16 5.68 -27.32
CA GLU A 92 -10.20 6.26 -28.69
C GLU A 92 -8.88 5.99 -29.42
N SER A 93 -7.75 6.14 -28.73
CA SER A 93 -6.43 5.88 -29.31
C SER A 93 -5.99 4.41 -29.15
N ASN A 94 -6.77 3.63 -28.38
CA ASN A 94 -6.48 2.28 -27.92
C ASN A 94 -5.05 2.18 -27.37
N SER A 95 -4.73 3.07 -26.43
CA SER A 95 -3.39 3.17 -25.84
C SER A 95 -3.49 3.31 -24.32
N LEU A 96 -2.49 2.76 -23.64
CA LEU A 96 -2.27 3.03 -22.22
C LEU A 96 -1.54 4.36 -22.10
N LEU A 97 -1.96 5.26 -21.21
CA LEU A 97 -1.31 6.55 -20.95
C LEU A 97 -0.74 6.56 -19.53
N GLU A 98 0.54 6.87 -19.37
CA GLU A 98 1.18 7.01 -18.05
C GLU A 98 0.42 8.03 -17.19
N ALA A 99 0.11 7.63 -15.96
CA ALA A 99 -0.66 8.44 -15.03
C ALA A 99 -0.10 8.34 -13.61
N VAL A 100 -0.52 9.28 -12.75
CA VAL A 100 -0.35 9.17 -11.30
C VAL A 100 -1.70 9.31 -10.62
N TYR A 101 -1.87 8.56 -9.53
CA TYR A 101 -3.07 8.62 -8.70
C TYR A 101 -2.74 9.33 -7.39
N GLU A 102 -3.50 10.36 -7.09
CA GLU A 102 -3.44 11.09 -5.84
C GLU A 102 -4.61 10.69 -4.92
N SER A 103 -4.65 11.28 -3.72
CA SER A 103 -5.75 11.07 -2.79
C SER A 103 -7.10 11.39 -3.42
N GLY A 104 -8.12 10.58 -3.09
CA GLY A 104 -9.44 10.64 -3.71
C GLY A 104 -9.48 10.04 -5.12
N MET A 105 -8.47 9.25 -5.51
CA MET A 105 -8.28 8.75 -6.88
C MET A 105 -8.26 9.85 -7.93
N LYS A 106 -7.75 11.04 -7.57
CA LYS A 106 -7.50 12.07 -8.56
C LYS A 106 -6.40 11.56 -9.51
N VAL A 107 -6.77 11.41 -10.77
CA VAL A 107 -5.88 10.95 -11.83
C VAL A 107 -5.22 12.17 -12.47
N THR A 108 -3.92 12.10 -12.73
CA THR A 108 -3.20 13.11 -13.51
C THR A 108 -2.38 12.40 -14.57
N LEU A 109 -2.57 12.77 -15.82
CA LEU A 109 -1.79 12.24 -16.93
C LEU A 109 -0.38 12.81 -16.89
N LEU A 110 0.62 11.93 -17.03
CA LEU A 110 2.01 12.37 -17.14
C LEU A 110 2.31 12.81 -18.59
N PRO A 111 3.14 13.84 -18.79
CA PRO A 111 3.63 14.20 -20.11
C PRO A 111 4.45 13.05 -20.69
N GLN A 112 4.12 12.62 -21.91
CA GLN A 112 4.70 11.43 -22.52
C GLN A 112 4.70 11.46 -24.06
N ILE A 113 5.62 10.69 -24.63
CA ILE A 113 5.72 10.31 -26.03
C ILE A 113 5.52 8.80 -26.10
N ILE A 114 4.53 8.34 -26.85
CA ILE A 114 4.28 6.93 -27.09
C ILE A 114 4.78 6.58 -28.50
N PHE A 115 5.60 5.53 -28.59
CA PHE A 115 6.07 4.99 -29.86
C PHE A 115 5.06 3.95 -30.36
N LYS A 116 4.22 4.34 -31.33
CA LYS A 116 3.20 3.46 -31.90
C LYS A 116 3.40 3.34 -33.40
N GLU A 117 3.71 2.12 -33.84
CA GLU A 117 4.02 1.81 -35.24
C GLU A 117 5.18 2.68 -35.76
N LYS A 118 4.91 3.60 -36.70
CA LYS A 118 5.88 4.53 -37.29
C LYS A 118 5.69 5.98 -36.83
N HIS A 119 4.86 6.20 -35.82
CA HIS A 119 4.48 7.53 -35.37
C HIS A 119 4.80 7.74 -33.90
N LEU A 120 5.15 8.98 -33.56
CA LEU A 120 5.23 9.45 -32.18
C LEU A 120 3.91 10.12 -31.81
N ARG A 121 3.30 9.67 -30.72
CA ARG A 121 2.10 10.31 -30.16
C ARG A 121 2.44 11.01 -28.86
N PHE A 122 2.00 12.25 -28.72
CA PHE A 122 2.31 13.11 -27.60
C PHE A 122 1.08 13.31 -26.74
N HIS A 123 1.21 13.09 -25.43
CA HIS A 123 0.11 13.24 -24.47
C HIS A 123 0.60 13.98 -23.23
N ALA A 124 -0.26 14.80 -22.62
CA ALA A 124 -0.05 15.45 -21.34
C ALA A 124 -1.39 15.85 -20.74
N GLU A 125 -1.42 16.26 -19.47
CA GLU A 125 -2.62 16.81 -18.82
C GLU A 125 -3.10 18.11 -19.51
N ASN A 126 -2.18 18.95 -19.98
CA ASN A 126 -2.48 20.21 -20.65
C ASN A 126 -1.32 20.66 -21.57
N SER A 127 -1.59 21.64 -22.43
CA SER A 127 -0.62 22.13 -23.43
C SER A 127 0.65 22.71 -22.80
N ASN A 128 0.54 23.40 -21.66
CA ASN A 128 1.71 23.98 -20.98
C ASN A 128 2.65 22.88 -20.46
N GLU A 129 2.08 21.82 -19.88
CA GLU A 129 2.86 20.67 -19.45
C GLU A 129 3.53 19.94 -20.62
N LEU A 130 2.83 19.82 -21.75
CA LEU A 130 3.38 19.22 -22.96
C LEU A 130 4.57 20.02 -23.49
N VAL A 131 4.43 21.34 -23.65
CA VAL A 131 5.52 22.23 -24.13
C VAL A 131 6.71 22.18 -23.18
N ASN A 132 6.47 22.25 -21.87
CA ASN A 132 7.53 22.16 -20.86
C ASN A 132 8.24 20.80 -20.88
N PHE A 133 7.51 19.72 -21.16
CA PHE A 133 8.09 18.38 -21.30
C PHE A 133 8.94 18.26 -22.56
N ILE A 134 8.43 18.68 -23.72
CA ILE A 134 9.12 18.69 -25.01
C ILE A 134 10.41 19.50 -24.90
N SER A 135 10.35 20.73 -24.39
CA SER A 135 11.52 21.59 -24.20
C SER A 135 12.56 20.92 -23.30
N LYS A 136 12.13 20.36 -22.16
CA LYS A 136 13.04 19.66 -21.26
C LYS A 136 13.66 18.42 -21.91
N LEU A 137 12.88 17.64 -22.64
CA LEU A 137 13.36 16.44 -23.30
C LEU A 137 14.36 16.78 -24.41
N ASN A 138 14.12 17.85 -25.17
CA ASN A 138 15.02 18.30 -26.24
C ASN A 138 16.44 18.57 -25.73
N THR A 139 16.59 19.09 -24.50
CA THR A 139 17.92 19.33 -23.89
C THR A 139 18.79 18.07 -23.76
N PHE A 140 18.21 16.87 -23.78
CA PHE A 140 18.98 15.62 -23.80
C PHE A 140 19.46 15.25 -25.22
N PHE A 141 18.76 15.70 -26.25
CA PHE A 141 19.01 15.37 -27.66
C PHE A 141 19.78 16.48 -28.40
N ASP A 142 19.93 17.66 -27.80
CA ASP A 142 20.76 18.77 -28.31
C ASP A 142 22.28 18.45 -28.30
N HIS A 143 22.68 17.36 -27.63
CA HIS A 143 24.06 16.91 -27.54
C HIS A 143 24.28 15.61 -28.34
N GLU A 144 25.51 15.39 -28.82
CA GLU A 144 25.90 14.14 -29.47
C GLU A 144 25.90 12.97 -28.48
N ASN A 145 26.21 13.24 -27.21
CA ASN A 145 26.22 12.26 -26.14
C ASN A 145 24.98 12.38 -25.25
N LEU A 146 24.39 11.24 -24.91
CA LEU A 146 23.34 11.14 -23.90
C LEU A 146 23.66 10.06 -22.87
N GLU A 147 23.14 10.21 -21.67
CA GLU A 147 23.31 9.25 -20.59
C GLU A 147 21.98 8.58 -20.24
N ILE A 148 22.01 7.25 -20.21
CA ILE A 148 20.91 6.40 -19.76
C ILE A 148 21.29 5.75 -18.44
N ALA A 149 20.41 5.81 -17.45
CA ALA A 149 20.65 5.17 -16.16
C ALA A 149 19.62 4.09 -15.84
N PHE A 150 20.06 2.96 -15.30
CA PHE A 150 19.19 1.93 -14.74
C PHE A 150 19.61 1.57 -13.32
N LYS A 151 18.63 1.17 -12.52
CA LYS A 151 18.86 0.71 -11.16
C LYS A 151 19.13 -0.80 -11.17
N LYS A 152 20.31 -1.22 -10.74
CA LYS A 152 20.62 -2.64 -10.56
C LYS A 152 19.96 -3.13 -9.27
N ALA A 153 19.11 -4.15 -9.36
CA ALA A 153 18.46 -4.75 -8.21
C ALA A 153 19.46 -5.68 -7.47
N ASP A 154 20.34 -5.10 -6.66
CA ASP A 154 21.13 -5.85 -5.68
C ASP A 154 20.56 -5.57 -4.27
N GLN A 155 20.42 -6.64 -3.46
CA GLN A 155 19.67 -6.63 -2.20
C GLN A 155 20.35 -5.82 -1.08
N LYS A 156 21.64 -5.47 -1.23
CA LYS A 156 22.41 -4.80 -0.15
C LYS A 156 22.84 -3.36 -0.47
N CYS A 157 23.07 -3.03 -1.74
CA CYS A 157 23.56 -1.71 -2.16
C CYS A 157 22.76 -1.18 -3.36
N LYS A 158 22.32 0.08 -3.30
CA LYS A 158 21.73 0.77 -4.45
C LYS A 158 22.84 1.15 -5.43
N ILE A 159 23.09 0.29 -6.41
CA ILE A 159 24.04 0.57 -7.49
C ILE A 159 23.25 1.00 -8.73
N PHE A 160 23.68 2.10 -9.32
CA PHE A 160 23.16 2.63 -10.57
C PHE A 160 24.18 2.38 -11.67
N VAL A 161 23.73 1.85 -12.80
CA VAL A 161 24.56 1.74 -14.00
C VAL A 161 24.19 2.92 -14.89
N VAL A 162 25.20 3.64 -15.36
CA VAL A 162 25.04 4.77 -16.27
C VAL A 162 25.79 4.46 -17.55
N ASP A 163 25.03 4.30 -18.63
CA ASP A 163 25.55 4.05 -19.96
C ASP A 163 25.56 5.35 -20.76
N THR A 164 26.67 5.59 -21.45
CA THR A 164 26.79 6.72 -22.38
C THR A 164 26.52 6.23 -23.79
N TYR A 165 25.65 6.95 -24.49
CA TYR A 165 25.33 6.71 -25.89
C TYR A 165 25.75 7.91 -26.73
N GLU A 166 26.45 7.64 -27.83
CA GLU A 166 26.93 8.64 -28.78
C GLU A 166 26.16 8.55 -30.09
N TRP A 167 25.82 9.71 -30.67
CA TRP A 167 25.15 9.82 -31.95
C TRP A 167 26.14 9.71 -33.11
N ILE A 168 26.10 8.58 -33.83
CA ILE A 168 26.99 8.29 -34.95
C ILE A 168 26.13 7.72 -36.09
N ASP A 169 26.37 8.15 -37.33
CA ASP A 169 25.69 7.63 -38.53
C ASP A 169 24.16 7.56 -38.42
N ASN A 170 23.54 8.61 -37.87
CA ASN A 170 22.10 8.72 -37.64
C ASN A 170 21.51 7.69 -36.66
N THR A 171 22.29 7.18 -35.72
CA THR A 171 21.80 6.32 -34.63
C THR A 171 22.62 6.50 -33.35
N TYR A 172 22.12 5.97 -32.23
CA TYR A 172 22.83 6.00 -30.95
C TYR A 172 23.55 4.68 -30.67
N HIS A 173 24.85 4.76 -30.38
CA HIS A 173 25.68 3.61 -30.00
C HIS A 173 26.13 3.74 -28.55
N LYS A 174 26.01 2.66 -27.77
CA LYS A 174 26.57 2.61 -26.42
C LYS A 174 28.09 2.60 -26.50
N THR A 175 28.75 3.60 -25.91
CA THR A 175 30.21 3.77 -25.97
C THR A 175 30.91 3.45 -24.66
N SER A 176 30.25 3.67 -23.53
CA SER A 176 30.81 3.39 -22.20
C SER A 176 29.74 3.08 -21.17
N SER A 177 30.18 2.53 -20.03
CA SER A 177 29.33 2.23 -18.87
C SER A 177 30.10 2.52 -17.59
N ARG A 178 29.42 3.09 -16.59
CA ARG A 178 29.98 3.33 -15.25
C ARG A 178 28.98 2.96 -14.16
N LEU A 179 29.50 2.72 -12.95
CA LEU A 179 28.70 2.46 -11.76
C LEU A 179 28.69 3.68 -10.84
N GLU A 180 27.52 4.04 -10.34
CA GLU A 180 27.34 5.09 -9.34
C GLU A 180 26.63 4.55 -8.09
N SER A 181 27.04 5.05 -6.92
CA SER A 181 26.42 4.72 -5.63
C SER A 181 25.25 5.65 -5.26
N LYS A 182 25.10 6.75 -6.02
CA LYS A 182 24.02 7.72 -5.87
C LYS A 182 23.24 7.81 -7.18
N PRO A 183 21.95 8.18 -7.14
CA PRO A 183 21.19 8.40 -8.36
C PRO A 183 21.84 9.53 -9.19
N PRO A 184 22.24 9.27 -10.45
CA PRO A 184 22.81 10.30 -11.31
C PRO A 184 21.78 11.40 -11.59
N LYS A 185 22.27 12.62 -11.82
CA LYS A 185 21.46 13.78 -12.21
C LYS A 185 21.60 13.97 -13.72
N LYS A 186 20.54 14.49 -14.36
CA LYS A 186 20.52 14.79 -15.81
C LYS A 186 20.75 13.56 -16.71
N VAL A 187 20.08 12.46 -16.40
CA VAL A 187 20.03 11.25 -17.23
C VAL A 187 18.60 10.96 -17.67
N ILE A 188 18.43 10.14 -18.70
CA ILE A 188 17.16 9.46 -18.99
C ILE A 188 17.15 8.13 -18.24
N TRP A 189 16.11 7.90 -17.44
CA TRP A 189 15.97 6.66 -16.68
C TRP A 189 15.42 5.55 -17.55
N PHE A 190 16.12 4.42 -17.62
CA PHE A 190 15.65 3.23 -18.31
C PHE A 190 14.74 2.39 -17.41
N GLU A 191 13.60 1.98 -17.95
CA GLU A 191 12.63 1.13 -17.26
C GLU A 191 12.21 -0.02 -18.17
N LEU A 192 12.43 -1.24 -17.72
CA LEU A 192 11.96 -2.43 -18.42
C LEU A 192 10.52 -2.73 -18.02
N HIS A 193 9.60 -2.70 -18.98
CA HIS A 193 8.24 -3.18 -18.79
C HIS A 193 8.18 -4.67 -19.14
N LEU A 194 8.08 -5.50 -18.11
CA LEU A 194 7.96 -6.95 -18.27
C LEU A 194 6.47 -7.31 -18.42
N THR A 195 6.04 -7.63 -19.64
CA THR A 195 4.71 -8.19 -19.87
C THR A 195 4.63 -9.59 -19.27
N LYS A 196 3.97 -9.73 -18.13
CA LYS A 196 3.71 -11.05 -17.53
C LYS A 196 2.45 -11.65 -18.16
N GLY A 197 2.64 -12.49 -19.17
CA GLY A 197 1.57 -13.31 -19.76
C GLY A 197 0.49 -12.46 -20.42
N GLU A 198 0.60 -12.26 -21.73
CA GLU A 198 -0.40 -11.55 -22.50
C GLU A 198 -1.77 -12.23 -22.31
N GLN A 199 -2.70 -11.53 -21.64
CA GLN A 199 -4.10 -11.89 -21.74
C GLN A 199 -4.52 -11.63 -23.20
N PRO A 200 -5.25 -12.54 -23.87
CA PRO A 200 -5.59 -12.43 -25.30
C PRO A 200 -6.28 -11.11 -25.70
N ASN A 201 -6.84 -10.37 -24.73
CA ASN A 201 -7.58 -9.13 -24.92
C ASN A 201 -6.98 -7.93 -24.18
N ALA A 202 -5.73 -8.01 -23.70
CA ALA A 202 -5.10 -6.86 -23.05
C ALA A 202 -4.65 -5.82 -24.08
N THR A 203 -4.89 -4.54 -23.81
CA THR A 203 -4.31 -3.43 -24.59
C THR A 203 -2.78 -3.58 -24.56
N PRO A 204 -2.11 -3.69 -25.74
CA PRO A 204 -0.68 -3.93 -25.78
C PRO A 204 0.07 -2.73 -25.21
N PHE A 205 1.14 -3.00 -24.46
CA PHE A 205 2.01 -1.94 -23.98
C PHE A 205 2.85 -1.38 -25.14
N GLU A 206 2.71 -0.08 -25.41
CA GLU A 206 3.61 0.61 -26.33
C GLU A 206 4.82 1.21 -25.59
N PRO A 207 6.04 1.13 -26.15
CA PRO A 207 7.20 1.84 -25.62
C PRO A 207 6.93 3.34 -25.50
N ARG A 208 7.60 4.02 -24.56
CA ARG A 208 7.35 5.45 -24.32
C ARG A 208 8.47 6.17 -23.59
N ILE A 209 8.58 7.48 -23.82
CA ILE A 209 9.32 8.41 -22.96
C ILE A 209 8.31 9.23 -22.16
N TYR A 210 8.51 9.41 -20.87
CA TYR A 210 7.60 10.23 -20.06
C TYR A 210 8.32 10.97 -18.95
N LYS A 211 7.66 12.02 -18.42
CA LYS A 211 8.16 12.82 -17.30
C LYS A 211 7.44 12.43 -16.02
N ARG A 212 8.18 11.88 -15.06
CA ARG A 212 7.68 11.60 -13.69
C ARG A 212 7.29 12.89 -12.98
N LYS A 213 6.42 12.80 -11.96
CA LYS A 213 5.99 13.95 -11.14
C LYS A 213 7.16 14.72 -10.50
N GLN A 214 8.24 14.02 -10.13
CA GLN A 214 9.47 14.63 -9.59
C GLN A 214 10.36 15.28 -10.68
N GLY A 215 9.91 15.28 -11.93
CA GLY A 215 10.58 15.90 -13.07
C GLY A 215 11.62 15.03 -13.77
N GLN A 216 11.85 13.80 -13.33
CA GLN A 216 12.75 12.86 -14.02
C GLN A 216 12.15 12.43 -15.37
N ILE A 217 13.01 12.25 -16.38
CA ILE A 217 12.62 11.68 -17.67
C ILE A 217 12.92 10.19 -17.63
N SER A 218 11.96 9.38 -18.07
CA SER A 218 12.05 7.94 -18.15
C SER A 218 11.77 7.45 -19.57
N LEU A 219 12.55 6.49 -20.06
CA LEU A 219 12.29 5.70 -21.25
C LEU A 219 11.89 4.29 -20.80
N LYS A 220 10.64 3.91 -21.07
CA LYS A 220 10.06 2.61 -20.71
C LYS A 220 9.83 1.76 -21.96
N VAL A 221 10.44 0.57 -22.00
CA VAL A 221 10.47 -0.31 -23.18
C VAL A 221 10.31 -1.79 -22.77
N CYS A 222 10.00 -2.66 -23.73
CA CYS A 222 9.90 -4.11 -23.50
C CYS A 222 11.24 -4.84 -23.60
N SER A 223 12.23 -4.26 -24.29
CA SER A 223 13.55 -4.85 -24.49
C SER A 223 14.64 -3.77 -24.50
N GLU A 224 15.79 -4.08 -23.90
CA GLU A 224 16.99 -3.23 -23.95
C GLU A 224 17.54 -3.09 -25.38
N SER A 225 17.35 -4.11 -26.23
CA SER A 225 17.81 -4.11 -27.64
C SER A 225 17.23 -2.96 -28.47
N ASP A 226 16.07 -2.46 -28.09
CA ASP A 226 15.31 -1.49 -28.87
C ASP A 226 15.61 -0.04 -28.46
N LEU A 227 16.46 0.15 -27.45
CA LEU A 227 16.72 1.47 -26.88
C LEU A 227 17.27 2.46 -27.92
N SER A 228 18.26 2.06 -28.71
CA SER A 228 18.82 2.90 -29.77
C SER A 228 17.78 3.30 -30.82
N LEU A 229 16.82 2.42 -31.13
CA LEU A 229 15.73 2.70 -32.06
C LEU A 229 14.85 3.85 -31.56
N TYR A 230 14.41 3.79 -30.29
CA TYR A 230 13.54 4.82 -29.72
C TYR A 230 14.26 6.16 -29.50
N LEU A 231 15.53 6.13 -29.08
CA LEU A 231 16.34 7.34 -28.97
C LEU A 231 16.53 8.01 -30.33
N ARG A 232 16.85 7.23 -31.37
CA ARG A 232 16.95 7.72 -32.75
C ARG A 232 15.65 8.34 -33.23
N ALA A 233 14.53 7.63 -33.08
CA ALA A 233 13.23 8.13 -33.50
C ALA A 233 12.90 9.47 -32.82
N THR A 234 13.20 9.58 -31.52
CA THR A 234 12.98 10.80 -30.75
C THR A 234 13.82 11.97 -31.29
N ARG A 235 15.14 11.78 -31.48
CA ARG A 235 16.04 12.83 -31.99
C ARG A 235 15.62 13.33 -33.37
N LEU A 236 15.31 12.42 -34.30
CA LEU A 236 14.92 12.80 -35.65
C LEU A 236 13.64 13.63 -35.67
N ASN A 237 12.64 13.28 -34.85
CA ASN A 237 11.40 14.07 -34.74
C ASN A 237 11.63 15.46 -34.13
N PHE A 238 12.58 15.60 -33.20
CA PHE A 238 12.93 16.93 -32.68
C PHE A 238 13.60 17.81 -33.74
N ASN A 239 14.50 17.23 -34.55
CA ASN A 239 15.18 17.94 -35.64
C ASN A 239 14.21 18.41 -36.75
N GLU A 240 13.14 17.66 -37.01
CA GLU A 240 12.11 18.03 -37.98
C GLU A 240 11.19 19.17 -37.50
N GLY A 241 11.25 19.54 -36.22
CA GLY A 241 10.42 20.56 -35.61
C GLY A 241 9.05 20.03 -35.19
N LEU A 242 8.84 19.88 -33.89
CA LEU A 242 7.55 19.46 -33.34
C LEU A 242 6.55 20.62 -33.35
N ASN A 243 5.45 20.45 -34.10
CA ASN A 243 4.35 21.42 -34.10
C ASN A 243 3.34 21.08 -32.99
N THR A 244 3.48 21.74 -31.83
CA THR A 244 2.55 21.60 -30.70
C THR A 244 1.21 22.31 -30.90
N GLU A 245 1.09 23.21 -31.88
CA GLU A 245 -0.16 23.93 -32.15
C GLU A 245 -1.27 23.00 -32.71
N LYS A 246 -0.86 21.85 -33.26
CA LYS A 246 -1.78 20.80 -33.70
C LYS A 246 -2.33 19.94 -32.55
N ALA A 247 -1.93 20.19 -31.30
CA ALA A 247 -2.44 19.44 -30.17
C ALA A 247 -3.94 19.69 -29.98
N SER A 248 -4.71 18.61 -29.85
CA SER A 248 -6.12 18.67 -29.47
C SER A 248 -6.28 18.47 -27.97
N ILE A 249 -7.19 19.23 -27.36
CA ILE A 249 -7.59 19.05 -25.97
C ILE A 249 -8.87 18.21 -25.96
N ARG A 250 -8.86 17.15 -25.15
CA ARG A 250 -10.01 16.26 -24.99
C ARG A 250 -10.14 15.82 -23.53
N GLU A 251 -11.37 15.72 -23.06
CA GLU A 251 -11.68 15.12 -21.76
C GLU A 251 -11.82 13.60 -21.91
N ILE A 252 -11.22 12.83 -21.00
CA ILE A 252 -11.46 11.39 -20.86
C ILE A 252 -12.50 11.20 -19.75
N LYS A 253 -13.77 10.97 -20.14
CA LYS A 253 -14.84 10.71 -19.17
C LYS A 253 -14.72 9.30 -18.62
N HIS A 254 -14.82 9.15 -17.29
CA HIS A 254 -14.75 7.85 -16.59
C HIS A 254 -13.54 6.99 -17.02
N PRO A 255 -12.30 7.50 -16.85
CA PRO A 255 -11.11 6.81 -17.33
C PRO A 255 -11.01 5.42 -16.72
N LEU A 256 -10.89 4.40 -17.59
CA LEU A 256 -10.50 3.07 -17.15
C LEU A 256 -9.04 3.12 -16.70
N ILE A 257 -8.78 2.69 -15.47
CA ILE A 257 -7.44 2.71 -14.88
C ILE A 257 -6.85 1.31 -14.79
N LEU A 258 -5.58 1.19 -15.15
CA LEU A 258 -4.78 -0.01 -14.93
C LEU A 258 -3.71 0.33 -13.89
N THR A 259 -3.58 -0.53 -12.88
CA THR A 259 -2.62 -0.35 -11.79
C THR A 259 -1.95 -1.66 -11.50
N GLU A 260 -0.63 -1.68 -11.56
CA GLU A 260 0.16 -2.82 -11.14
C GLU A 260 0.91 -2.47 -9.86
N PHE A 261 0.91 -3.37 -8.89
CA PHE A 261 1.66 -3.23 -7.66
C PHE A 261 2.12 -4.60 -7.17
N THR A 262 3.20 -4.61 -6.38
CA THR A 262 3.66 -5.83 -5.71
C THR A 262 3.24 -5.76 -4.25
N THR A 263 2.57 -6.81 -3.77
CA THR A 263 2.16 -6.94 -2.38
C THR A 263 2.86 -8.13 -1.72
N ASN A 264 3.28 -7.94 -0.47
CA ASN A 264 3.66 -9.04 0.41
C ASN A 264 2.49 -9.28 1.38
N ILE A 265 1.61 -10.21 1.02
CA ILE A 265 0.39 -10.51 1.78
C ILE A 265 0.73 -10.87 3.24
N SER A 266 1.79 -11.65 3.45
CA SER A 266 2.23 -12.04 4.78
C SER A 266 2.62 -10.84 5.65
N GLU A 267 3.26 -9.82 5.10
CA GLU A 267 3.57 -8.60 5.85
C GLU A 267 2.31 -7.83 6.25
N GLY A 268 1.32 -7.78 5.35
CA GLY A 268 0.01 -7.18 5.62
C GLY A 268 -0.72 -7.88 6.76
N ASP A 269 -0.81 -9.22 6.72
CA ASP A 269 -1.46 -10.02 7.76
C ASP A 269 -0.76 -9.86 9.12
N ARG A 270 0.58 -9.78 9.12
CA ARG A 270 1.35 -9.55 10.35
C ARG A 270 1.13 -8.15 10.92
N ALA A 271 1.05 -7.13 10.07
CA ALA A 271 0.68 -5.79 10.50
C ALA A 271 -0.73 -5.79 11.12
N PHE A 272 -1.69 -6.48 10.51
CA PHE A 272 -3.05 -6.61 11.04
C PHE A 272 -3.10 -7.34 12.39
N ALA A 273 -2.41 -8.48 12.50
CA ALA A 273 -2.28 -9.24 13.75
C ALA A 273 -1.68 -8.39 14.88
N LYS A 274 -0.66 -7.59 14.55
CA LYS A 274 -0.03 -6.64 15.47
C LYS A 274 -1.03 -5.65 16.03
N MET A 275 -1.94 -5.11 15.23
CA MET A 275 -2.99 -4.19 15.72
C MET A 275 -3.86 -4.86 16.79
N GLY A 276 -4.24 -6.13 16.57
CA GLY A 276 -5.01 -6.91 17.54
C GLY A 276 -4.27 -7.10 18.87
N ILE A 277 -2.99 -7.48 18.84
CA ILE A 277 -2.17 -7.63 20.06
C ILE A 277 -1.96 -6.31 20.78
N ASN A 278 -1.70 -5.23 20.04
CA ASN A 278 -1.56 -3.91 20.63
C ASN A 278 -2.85 -3.43 21.29
N LEU A 279 -4.02 -3.73 20.70
CA LEU A 279 -5.32 -3.42 21.30
C LEU A 279 -5.55 -4.22 22.59
N ILE A 280 -5.15 -5.50 22.65
CA ILE A 280 -5.18 -6.28 23.89
C ILE A 280 -4.33 -5.61 24.98
N ALA A 281 -3.09 -5.23 24.64
CA ALA A 281 -2.20 -4.57 25.59
C ALA A 281 -2.77 -3.23 26.10
N HIS A 282 -3.43 -2.46 25.22
CA HIS A 282 -4.00 -1.17 25.54
C HIS A 282 -5.29 -1.29 26.39
N ILE A 283 -6.22 -2.15 25.99
CA ILE A 283 -7.55 -2.27 26.62
C ILE A 283 -7.48 -3.10 27.90
N SER A 284 -6.78 -4.22 27.86
CA SER A 284 -6.76 -5.19 28.97
C SER A 284 -5.53 -5.04 29.85
N GLY A 285 -4.44 -4.43 29.37
CA GLY A 285 -3.19 -4.31 30.11
C GLY A 285 -2.07 -5.17 29.53
N LYS A 286 -0.82 -4.80 29.87
CA LYS A 286 0.41 -5.41 29.35
C LYS A 286 0.51 -6.90 29.70
N GLU A 287 0.18 -7.24 30.94
CA GLU A 287 0.22 -8.58 31.52
C GLU A 287 -0.65 -9.58 30.73
N HIS A 288 -1.75 -9.11 30.18
CA HIS A 288 -2.65 -9.91 29.36
C HIS A 288 -2.09 -10.18 27.97
N ALA A 289 -1.44 -9.18 27.34
CA ALA A 289 -0.74 -9.38 26.06
C ALA A 289 0.53 -10.25 26.22
N GLN A 290 1.08 -10.34 27.44
CA GLN A 290 2.22 -11.19 27.76
C GLN A 290 1.85 -12.67 27.97
N ASP A 291 0.56 -13.01 28.04
CA ASP A 291 0.07 -14.38 28.20
C ASP A 291 0.72 -15.32 27.16
N PRO A 292 1.27 -16.48 27.58
CA PRO A 292 1.86 -17.46 26.67
C PRO A 292 0.93 -17.94 25.55
N ALA A 293 -0.40 -17.86 25.73
CA ALA A 293 -1.38 -18.16 24.70
C ALA A 293 -1.16 -17.35 23.40
N PHE A 294 -0.57 -16.15 23.51
CA PHE A 294 -0.26 -15.30 22.36
C PHE A 294 1.13 -15.54 21.75
N ASP A 295 1.96 -16.45 22.28
CA ASP A 295 3.35 -16.59 21.82
C ASP A 295 3.44 -17.03 20.36
N SER A 296 2.50 -17.86 19.90
CA SER A 296 2.42 -18.27 18.49
C SER A 296 2.18 -17.07 17.57
N ILE A 297 1.14 -16.25 17.83
CA ILE A 297 0.84 -15.08 17.00
C ILE A 297 1.96 -14.03 17.09
N LYS A 298 2.59 -13.84 18.26
CA LYS A 298 3.73 -12.93 18.42
C LYS A 298 4.93 -13.43 17.61
N SER A 299 5.20 -14.73 17.59
CA SER A 299 6.22 -15.33 16.72
C SER A 299 5.91 -15.12 15.25
N SER A 300 4.66 -15.31 14.81
CA SER A 300 4.25 -15.03 13.43
C SER A 300 4.42 -13.55 13.06
N ILE A 301 4.00 -12.64 13.94
CA ILE A 301 4.19 -11.19 13.75
C ILE A 301 5.68 -10.85 13.62
N LEU A 302 6.52 -11.43 14.48
CA LEU A 302 7.95 -11.13 14.49
C LEU A 302 8.69 -11.81 13.34
N SER A 303 8.43 -13.06 12.99
CA SER A 303 9.28 -13.82 12.07
C SER A 303 8.61 -14.16 10.74
N GLY A 304 7.28 -14.12 10.67
CA GLY A 304 6.48 -14.72 9.60
C GLY A 304 6.24 -16.23 9.79
N SER A 305 6.69 -16.80 10.91
CA SER A 305 6.53 -18.21 11.26
C SER A 305 5.92 -18.40 12.67
N PRO A 306 4.87 -19.21 12.83
CA PRO A 306 4.13 -19.89 11.76
C PRO A 306 3.44 -18.91 10.81
N LEU A 307 3.06 -19.37 9.62
CA LEU A 307 2.28 -18.56 8.68
C LEU A 307 0.93 -18.24 9.30
N LEU A 308 0.48 -16.99 9.17
CA LEU A 308 -0.85 -16.60 9.62
C LEU A 308 -1.89 -17.15 8.63
N PRO A 309 -2.96 -17.80 9.12
CA PRO A 309 -4.05 -18.20 8.24
C PRO A 309 -4.69 -16.92 7.67
N MET A 310 -4.62 -16.77 6.35
CA MET A 310 -5.08 -15.59 5.61
C MET A 310 -6.57 -15.31 5.90
N THR A 311 -6.93 -14.03 6.00
CA THR A 311 -8.26 -13.60 6.45
C THR A 311 -8.83 -12.39 5.72
N MET A 312 -8.28 -12.03 4.56
CA MET A 312 -9.06 -11.28 3.57
C MET A 312 -10.14 -12.22 3.03
N ARG A 313 -11.41 -11.92 3.30
CA ARG A 313 -12.53 -12.76 2.85
C ARG A 313 -13.47 -11.95 1.94
N ALA A 314 -14.02 -12.62 0.95
CA ALA A 314 -14.95 -12.00 0.01
C ALA A 314 -16.23 -11.55 0.72
N LYS A 315 -16.82 -10.43 0.26
CA LYS A 315 -18.07 -9.81 0.78
C LYS A 315 -19.27 -10.76 0.93
N ASN A 316 -19.24 -11.95 0.35
CA ASN A 316 -20.36 -12.90 0.35
C ASN A 316 -20.18 -14.06 1.33
N SER A 317 -19.16 -14.06 2.19
CA SER A 317 -19.15 -15.02 3.29
C SER A 317 -20.22 -14.60 4.31
N ASP A 318 -21.13 -15.50 4.69
CA ASP A 318 -22.16 -15.34 5.74
C ASP A 318 -21.59 -15.05 7.16
N TRP A 319 -20.38 -14.54 7.23
CA TRP A 319 -19.64 -14.32 8.45
C TRP A 319 -20.29 -13.26 9.31
N ALA A 320 -20.19 -13.47 10.62
CA ALA A 320 -20.77 -12.60 11.62
C ALA A 320 -20.20 -11.18 11.61
N SER A 321 -19.07 -10.89 10.94
CA SER A 321 -18.41 -9.57 10.97
C SER A 321 -19.25 -8.48 10.35
N ASP A 322 -19.88 -8.73 9.19
CA ASP A 322 -20.79 -7.77 8.57
C ASP A 322 -21.99 -7.49 9.48
N LYS A 323 -22.48 -8.53 10.15
CA LYS A 323 -23.58 -8.44 11.11
C LYS A 323 -23.17 -7.77 12.43
N MET A 324 -21.92 -7.92 12.86
CA MET A 324 -21.39 -7.45 14.15
C MET A 324 -20.87 -6.02 14.07
N LEU A 325 -20.05 -5.71 13.07
CA LEU A 325 -19.50 -4.37 12.88
C LEU A 325 -20.49 -3.44 12.17
N GLY A 326 -21.41 -3.99 11.37
CA GLY A 326 -22.35 -3.20 10.57
C GLY A 326 -21.64 -2.37 9.49
N THR A 327 -22.28 -1.26 9.11
CA THR A 327 -21.67 -0.25 8.24
C THR A 327 -21.11 0.87 9.12
N PRO A 328 -19.78 1.03 9.25
CA PRO A 328 -19.20 2.13 10.01
C PRO A 328 -19.61 3.47 9.39
N PRO A 329 -19.70 4.55 10.18
CA PRO A 329 -19.92 5.88 9.64
C PRO A 329 -18.84 6.23 8.60
N GLU A 330 -19.20 7.08 7.64
CA GLU A 330 -18.23 7.59 6.66
C GLU A 330 -16.99 8.18 7.37
N GLY A 331 -15.80 7.96 6.81
CA GLY A 331 -14.56 8.39 7.44
C GLY A 331 -14.12 7.54 8.64
N HIS A 332 -14.75 6.39 8.91
CA HIS A 332 -14.40 5.52 10.04
C HIS A 332 -14.01 4.09 9.64
N HIS A 333 -13.09 3.52 10.42
CA HIS A 333 -12.94 2.06 10.54
C HIS A 333 -13.77 1.57 11.72
N ALA A 334 -14.23 0.33 11.66
CA ALA A 334 -14.78 -0.38 12.80
C ALA A 334 -13.93 -1.61 13.09
N LEU A 335 -13.55 -1.80 14.36
CA LEU A 335 -12.79 -2.95 14.81
C LEU A 335 -13.50 -3.61 15.99
N MET A 336 -13.23 -4.89 16.21
CA MET A 336 -13.74 -5.65 17.33
C MET A 336 -12.68 -6.60 17.85
N LEU A 337 -12.48 -6.60 19.16
CA LEU A 337 -11.83 -7.68 19.89
C LEU A 337 -12.93 -8.51 20.56
N SER A 338 -12.97 -9.81 20.29
CA SER A 338 -14.00 -10.69 20.83
C SER A 338 -13.39 -11.91 21.50
N PRO A 339 -13.73 -12.21 22.77
CA PRO A 339 -13.56 -13.54 23.32
C PRO A 339 -14.61 -14.48 22.72
N ALA A 340 -14.28 -15.76 22.59
CA ALA A 340 -15.19 -16.82 22.16
C ALA A 340 -14.88 -18.12 22.90
N VAL A 341 -15.91 -18.85 23.32
CA VAL A 341 -15.74 -20.15 23.98
C VAL A 341 -15.66 -21.24 22.91
N LEU A 342 -14.55 -21.94 22.86
CA LEU A 342 -14.30 -23.00 21.90
C LEU A 342 -15.04 -24.28 22.29
N SER A 343 -15.10 -25.26 21.37
CA SER A 343 -15.83 -26.51 21.60
C SER A 343 -15.29 -27.35 22.75
N ASP A 344 -14.03 -27.15 23.15
CA ASP A 344 -13.40 -27.76 24.33
C ASP A 344 -13.51 -26.91 25.61
N GLY A 345 -14.29 -25.82 25.58
CA GLY A 345 -14.52 -24.94 26.72
C GLY A 345 -13.42 -23.90 26.97
N THR A 346 -12.33 -23.93 26.19
CA THR A 346 -11.26 -22.95 26.27
C THR A 346 -11.70 -21.61 25.65
N ILE A 347 -10.98 -20.53 25.95
CA ILE A 347 -11.31 -19.20 25.43
C ILE A 347 -10.36 -18.85 24.30
N GLY A 348 -10.90 -18.64 23.10
CA GLY A 348 -10.20 -18.04 21.99
C GLY A 348 -10.41 -16.53 21.97
N ILE A 349 -9.44 -15.80 21.44
CA ILE A 349 -9.57 -14.36 21.18
C ILE A 349 -9.41 -14.12 19.69
N SER A 350 -10.36 -13.40 19.10
CA SER A 350 -10.31 -12.97 17.72
C SER A 350 -10.28 -11.44 17.61
N PHE A 351 -9.64 -10.96 16.56
CA PHE A 351 -9.62 -9.57 16.15
C PHE A 351 -10.26 -9.46 14.76
N VAL A 352 -11.25 -8.60 14.63
CA VAL A 352 -12.00 -8.39 13.38
C VAL A 352 -12.02 -6.90 13.08
N ALA A 353 -11.93 -6.53 11.81
CA ALA A 353 -11.98 -5.13 11.42
C ALA A 353 -12.61 -4.95 10.04
N LYS A 354 -13.31 -3.82 9.88
CA LYS A 354 -13.73 -3.26 8.61
C LYS A 354 -12.93 -1.99 8.36
N ILE A 355 -11.93 -2.10 7.47
CA ILE A 355 -10.97 -1.04 7.17
C ILE A 355 -11.17 -0.61 5.71
N TYR A 356 -11.50 0.67 5.49
CA TYR A 356 -11.90 1.23 4.19
C TYR A 356 -12.94 0.35 3.44
N GLY A 357 -13.91 -0.21 4.18
CA GLY A 357 -14.96 -1.06 3.63
C GLY A 357 -14.55 -2.50 3.31
N THR A 358 -13.32 -2.91 3.64
CA THR A 358 -12.83 -4.29 3.51
C THR A 358 -12.81 -4.98 4.87
N ASP A 359 -13.35 -6.19 4.94
CA ASP A 359 -13.37 -7.00 6.15
C ASP A 359 -12.11 -7.86 6.32
N PHE A 360 -11.60 -7.86 7.54
CA PHE A 360 -10.45 -8.62 8.00
C PHE A 360 -10.83 -9.31 9.30
N GLY A 361 -10.31 -10.52 9.52
CA GLY A 361 -10.41 -11.23 10.80
C GLY A 361 -9.07 -11.82 11.17
N ILE A 362 -8.82 -12.23 12.39
CA ILE A 362 -7.70 -13.12 12.72
C ILE A 362 -7.93 -13.70 14.10
N ALA A 363 -7.64 -14.98 14.27
CA ALA A 363 -7.50 -15.57 15.58
C ALA A 363 -6.18 -15.12 16.21
N LEU A 364 -6.22 -14.42 17.34
CA LEU A 364 -5.03 -14.00 18.05
C LEU A 364 -4.47 -15.13 18.93
N CYS A 365 -5.33 -15.89 19.60
CA CYS A 365 -4.90 -17.04 20.40
C CYS A 365 -6.04 -18.03 20.67
N GLN A 366 -5.66 -19.24 21.09
CA GLN A 366 -6.51 -20.19 21.79
C GLN A 366 -6.05 -20.26 23.25
N ASN A 367 -6.90 -20.74 24.16
CA ASN A 367 -6.56 -20.92 25.58
C ASN A 367 -6.18 -19.64 26.34
N ALA A 368 -6.77 -18.51 25.98
CA ALA A 368 -6.61 -17.28 26.75
C ALA A 368 -7.17 -17.45 28.17
N LYS A 369 -6.55 -16.78 29.14
CA LYS A 369 -7.16 -16.60 30.46
C LYS A 369 -8.51 -15.91 30.34
N LYS A 370 -9.47 -16.32 31.18
CA LYS A 370 -10.84 -15.78 31.18
C LYS A 370 -10.89 -14.29 31.49
N GLU A 371 -9.89 -13.79 32.22
CA GLU A 371 -9.77 -12.42 32.63
C GLU A 371 -9.25 -11.51 31.50
N THR A 372 -8.62 -12.07 30.46
CA THR A 372 -8.02 -11.31 29.36
C THR A 372 -9.03 -10.45 28.62
N LEU A 373 -10.21 -10.98 28.33
CA LEU A 373 -11.32 -10.23 27.77
C LEU A 373 -12.63 -10.81 28.32
N LYS A 374 -13.33 -10.02 29.15
CA LYS A 374 -14.60 -10.43 29.77
C LYS A 374 -15.79 -10.30 28.82
N GLU A 375 -15.71 -9.36 27.87
CA GLU A 375 -16.74 -9.04 26.89
C GLU A 375 -16.09 -8.55 25.59
N PRO A 376 -16.82 -8.52 24.46
CA PRO A 376 -16.33 -7.91 23.24
C PRO A 376 -16.19 -6.39 23.36
N TYR A 377 -15.11 -5.85 22.79
CA TYR A 377 -14.88 -4.42 22.65
C TYR A 377 -14.95 -4.02 21.18
N PHE A 378 -15.65 -2.92 20.92
CA PHE A 378 -15.75 -2.32 19.60
C PHE A 378 -14.96 -1.02 19.58
N ILE A 379 -14.25 -0.78 18.48
CA ILE A 379 -13.39 0.38 18.33
C ILE A 379 -13.77 1.08 17.03
N LEU A 380 -14.06 2.37 17.10
CA LEU A 380 -14.23 3.22 15.92
C LEU A 380 -13.03 4.13 15.77
N VAL A 381 -12.40 4.08 14.60
CA VAL A 381 -11.25 4.92 14.25
C VAL A 381 -11.70 5.91 13.20
N ASN A 382 -11.84 7.18 13.57
CA ASN A 382 -12.04 8.25 12.59
C ASN A 382 -10.70 8.56 11.91
N TYR A 383 -10.48 7.99 10.71
CA TYR A 383 -9.19 8.06 10.05
C TYR A 383 -8.88 9.41 9.39
N ASN A 384 -9.87 10.31 9.35
CA ASN A 384 -9.65 11.69 8.90
C ASN A 384 -9.31 12.62 10.09
N LYS A 385 -9.85 12.35 11.28
CA LYS A 385 -9.65 13.18 12.49
C LYS A 385 -8.62 12.60 13.47
N HIS A 386 -8.06 11.42 13.19
CA HIS A 386 -7.14 10.70 14.08
C HIS A 386 -7.70 10.55 15.50
N LYS A 387 -8.96 10.12 15.59
CA LYS A 387 -9.68 9.96 16.86
C LYS A 387 -10.21 8.55 16.99
N ILE A 388 -9.94 7.93 18.13
CA ILE A 388 -10.37 6.58 18.43
C ILE A 388 -11.37 6.60 19.58
N LYS A 389 -12.47 5.85 19.42
CA LYS A 389 -13.46 5.62 20.47
C LYS A 389 -13.61 4.13 20.72
N VAL A 390 -13.65 3.74 21.99
CA VAL A 390 -13.87 2.36 22.41
C VAL A 390 -15.24 2.24 23.04
N PHE A 391 -15.93 1.18 22.70
CA PHE A 391 -17.28 0.87 23.16
C PHE A 391 -17.29 -0.56 23.70
N LYS A 392 -18.05 -0.74 24.77
CA LYS A 392 -18.58 -2.06 25.11
C LYS A 392 -19.70 -2.42 24.13
N MET A 393 -20.03 -3.70 24.02
CA MET A 393 -21.07 -4.20 23.10
C MET A 393 -22.38 -3.39 23.19
N ASN A 394 -22.93 -3.22 24.39
CA ASN A 394 -24.21 -2.53 24.57
C ASN A 394 -24.16 -1.05 24.14
N ASP A 395 -23.02 -0.39 24.34
CA ASP A 395 -22.84 1.01 23.94
C ASP A 395 -22.64 1.14 22.43
N TYR A 396 -21.97 0.17 21.81
CA TYR A 396 -21.82 0.11 20.35
C TYR A 396 -23.15 -0.12 19.63
N ILE A 397 -24.00 -1.00 20.16
CA ILE A 397 -25.35 -1.23 19.63
C ILE A 397 -26.17 0.05 19.70
N LYS A 398 -26.16 0.75 20.83
CA LYS A 398 -26.85 2.05 20.98
C LYS A 398 -26.28 3.10 20.01
N TYR A 399 -24.96 3.13 19.85
CA TYR A 399 -24.28 4.09 18.98
C TYR A 399 -24.59 3.87 17.49
N SER A 400 -24.55 2.61 17.03
CA SER A 400 -24.78 2.25 15.63
C SER A 400 -26.24 2.42 15.17
N GLY A 401 -27.16 2.65 16.11
CA GLY A 401 -28.58 2.87 15.83
C GLY A 401 -29.36 1.57 15.63
N ALA A 402 -30.69 1.67 15.66
CA ALA A 402 -31.60 0.53 15.66
C ALA A 402 -31.56 -0.34 14.38
N HIS A 403 -30.89 0.11 13.31
CA HIS A 403 -30.80 -0.62 12.04
C HIS A 403 -29.98 -1.92 12.14
N ASN A 404 -29.23 -2.14 13.23
CA ASN A 404 -28.57 -3.40 13.55
C ASN A 404 -29.21 -4.17 14.72
N ASP A 405 -30.23 -3.61 15.36
CA ASP A 405 -30.67 -4.07 16.70
C ASP A 405 -31.28 -5.48 16.65
N THR A 406 -32.08 -5.80 15.61
CA THR A 406 -32.70 -7.12 15.48
C THR A 406 -31.71 -8.23 15.14
N MET A 407 -30.68 -7.93 14.33
CA MET A 407 -29.69 -8.94 13.92
C MET A 407 -28.60 -9.15 14.98
N ILE A 408 -28.13 -8.09 15.64
CA ILE A 408 -27.15 -8.23 16.72
C ILE A 408 -27.80 -8.91 17.92
N LYS A 409 -29.03 -8.54 18.29
CA LYS A 409 -29.78 -9.25 19.35
C LYS A 409 -30.05 -10.71 18.99
N ALA A 410 -30.53 -11.01 17.77
CA ALA A 410 -30.74 -12.38 17.35
C ALA A 410 -29.44 -13.19 17.27
N TYR A 411 -28.30 -12.57 16.93
CA TYR A 411 -27.00 -13.25 16.95
C TYR A 411 -26.55 -13.54 18.39
N ILE A 412 -26.69 -12.58 19.31
CA ILE A 412 -26.38 -12.74 20.73
C ILE A 412 -27.25 -13.82 21.39
N GLU A 413 -28.55 -13.85 21.07
CA GLU A 413 -29.50 -14.82 21.64
C GLU A 413 -29.33 -16.24 21.07
N ARG A 414 -28.83 -16.35 19.83
CA ARG A 414 -28.78 -17.64 19.09
C ARG A 414 -27.39 -18.25 19.03
N TYR A 415 -26.33 -17.47 19.28
CA TYR A 415 -24.94 -17.93 19.25
C TYR A 415 -24.17 -17.44 20.48
N PRO A 416 -24.11 -18.22 21.58
CA PRO A 416 -22.91 -18.20 22.40
C PRO A 416 -21.77 -18.61 21.46
N ILE A 417 -20.89 -17.68 21.09
CA ILE A 417 -19.93 -17.80 19.98
C ILE A 417 -19.10 -19.09 20.14
N LYS A 418 -19.57 -20.20 19.56
CA LYS A 418 -18.82 -21.45 19.39
C LYS A 418 -18.10 -21.33 18.06
N LEU A 419 -16.86 -20.83 18.09
CA LEU A 419 -15.98 -20.91 16.92
C LEU A 419 -15.66 -22.39 16.67
N SER A 420 -15.82 -22.86 15.42
CA SER A 420 -15.38 -24.21 15.07
C SER A 420 -13.85 -24.31 15.20
N LYS A 421 -13.35 -25.51 15.54
CA LYS A 421 -11.89 -25.73 15.65
C LYS A 421 -11.15 -25.38 14.35
N ASP A 422 -11.83 -25.48 13.21
CA ASP A 422 -11.26 -25.17 11.90
C ASP A 422 -11.05 -23.67 11.67
N PHE A 423 -11.59 -22.79 12.53
CA PHE A 423 -11.22 -21.36 12.51
C PHE A 423 -9.80 -21.09 13.00
N PHE A 424 -9.24 -21.99 13.82
CA PHE A 424 -7.92 -21.82 14.42
C PHE A 424 -6.86 -22.80 13.89
N LYS A 425 -7.22 -23.64 12.90
CA LYS A 425 -6.27 -24.41 12.11
C LYS A 425 -5.94 -23.62 10.86
#